data_AF-A0AAU9XDB3-F1
#
_entry.id   AF-A0AAU9XDB3-F1
#
_cell.length_a   1.000
_cell.length_b   1.000
_cell.length_c   1.000
_cell.angle_alpha   90.00
_cell.angle_beta   90.00
_cell.angle_gamma   90.00
#
_symmetry.space_group_name_H-M   'P 1'
#
loop_
_entity.id
_entity.type
_entity.pdbx_description
1 polymer ?
#
loop_
_entity_poly.entity_id
_entity_poly.type
_entity_poly.pdbx_seq_one_letter_code
_entity_poly.pdbx_strand_id
1 'polypeptide(L)'
;MLTAWLKSMLSVERSKPLTKTERFTQWSSLLYVVVGTSMLFIPSLWGFLYKVELLGRSAGYIQLGGLAFVVEGYLLVIASKSEHKFSGHGHINITVLTRLILVNMSLTILYLKGTAPVRCIAFIAALDNSLAVGVFLVWISTEEGATLGLFFKEIFDLLLRFPVGPCSSIAVLLLGIVQFPAGLYLKDVTRLSHALSLDPFLGYSGLFLSFYFSLNAAHAVLYISNGQAVSTTFNKGCVFYRVAINILVLFVLGAANRIEISLSVFLISVEMILAAFILVSLSCDKDNYDQGKEK
;
A
#
# COMPACT_ATOMS: atom_id res chain seq x y z
N MET A 1 9.89 22.77 15.54
CA MET A 1 8.96 21.60 15.65
C MET A 1 8.76 20.89 14.32
N LEU A 2 8.48 21.58 13.20
CA LEU A 2 8.33 20.97 11.86
C LEU A 2 9.56 20.15 11.41
N THR A 3 10.77 20.68 11.64
CA THR A 3 12.04 20.01 11.31
C THR A 3 12.34 18.77 12.17
N ALA A 4 11.92 18.74 13.43
CA ALA A 4 12.08 17.57 14.29
C ALA A 4 11.08 16.46 13.93
N TRP A 5 9.87 16.83 13.51
CA TRP A 5 8.86 15.89 13.03
C TRP A 5 9.24 15.29 11.66
N LEU A 6 9.67 16.12 10.70
CA LEU A 6 10.14 15.66 9.40
C LEU A 6 11.39 14.77 9.55
N LYS A 7 12.33 15.15 10.43
CA LYS A 7 13.48 14.32 10.77
C LYS A 7 13.05 13.02 11.42
N SER A 8 12.13 13.01 12.40
CA SER A 8 11.60 11.76 12.98
C SER A 8 10.86 10.86 11.99
N MET A 9 10.28 11.41 10.92
CA MET A 9 9.59 10.64 9.88
C MET A 9 10.55 10.11 8.79
N LEU A 10 11.63 10.83 8.49
CA LEU A 10 12.59 10.48 7.43
C LEU A 10 13.82 9.73 7.98
N SER A 11 14.29 10.07 9.19
CA SER A 11 15.31 9.35 9.93
C SER A 11 14.65 8.32 10.85
N VAL A 12 14.39 7.15 10.31
CA VAL A 12 14.14 5.96 11.13
C VAL A 12 15.48 5.52 11.68
N GLU A 13 15.85 6.04 12.85
CA GLU A 13 17.04 5.62 13.58
C GLU A 13 16.71 4.25 14.21
N ARG A 14 17.24 3.18 13.60
CA ARG A 14 16.99 1.81 14.02
C ARG A 14 18.11 1.39 14.97
N SER A 15 17.77 0.82 16.11
CA SER A 15 18.69 0.24 17.09
C SER A 15 19.39 -1.01 16.56
N LYS A 16 18.79 -1.71 15.60
CA LYS A 16 19.34 -2.93 14.97
C LYS A 16 19.55 -2.75 13.47
N PRO A 17 20.63 -3.33 12.89
CA PRO A 17 20.83 -3.33 11.45
C PRO A 17 19.73 -4.15 10.75
N LEU A 18 19.42 -3.79 9.51
CA LEU A 18 18.49 -4.54 8.67
C LEU A 18 19.03 -5.94 8.37
N THR A 19 18.19 -6.95 8.55
CA THR A 19 18.39 -8.29 8.01
C THR A 19 18.49 -8.26 6.48
N LYS A 20 19.03 -9.32 5.90
CA LYS A 20 19.16 -9.44 4.43
C LYS A 20 17.78 -9.39 3.75
N THR A 21 16.77 -10.03 4.32
CA THR A 21 15.38 -10.03 3.83
C THR A 21 14.75 -8.63 3.87
N GLU A 22 14.90 -7.90 4.98
CA GLU A 22 14.42 -6.52 5.10
C GLU A 22 15.15 -5.60 4.11
N ARG A 23 16.48 -5.74 3.98
CA ARG A 23 17.27 -4.94 3.04
C ARG A 23 16.86 -5.22 1.60
N PHE A 24 16.67 -6.48 1.22
CA PHE A 24 16.21 -6.84 -0.10
C PHE A 24 14.84 -6.23 -0.38
N THR A 25 13.88 -6.38 0.55
CA THR A 25 12.53 -5.83 0.42
C THR A 25 12.53 -4.31 0.28
N GLN A 26 13.39 -3.62 1.05
CA GLN A 26 13.57 -2.17 0.95
C GLN A 26 14.05 -1.75 -0.43
N TRP A 27 15.08 -2.39 -0.97
CA TRP A 27 15.62 -2.01 -2.29
C TRP A 27 14.70 -2.41 -3.43
N SER A 28 14.12 -3.60 -3.36
CA SER A 28 13.25 -4.13 -4.40
C SER A 28 11.93 -3.35 -4.48
N SER A 29 11.44 -2.81 -3.36
CA SER A 29 10.23 -1.96 -3.34
C SER A 29 10.41 -0.61 -4.02
N LEU A 30 11.64 -0.14 -4.23
CA LEU A 30 11.88 1.05 -5.07
C LEU A 30 11.45 0.83 -6.52
N LEU A 31 11.36 -0.42 -6.99
CA LEU A 31 10.83 -0.71 -8.32
C LEU A 31 9.37 -0.27 -8.44
N TYR A 32 8.54 -0.45 -7.40
CA TYR A 32 7.18 0.09 -7.39
C TYR A 32 7.17 1.61 -7.43
N VAL A 33 8.11 2.27 -6.74
CA VAL A 33 8.23 3.74 -6.77
C VAL A 33 8.59 4.21 -8.17
N VAL A 34 9.53 3.56 -8.85
CA VAL A 34 9.92 3.91 -10.23
C VAL A 34 8.76 3.69 -11.20
N VAL A 35 8.11 2.52 -11.13
CA VAL A 35 6.94 2.19 -11.94
C VAL A 35 5.82 3.21 -11.70
N GLY A 36 5.42 3.42 -10.45
CA GLY A 36 4.35 4.32 -10.08
C GLY A 36 4.64 5.78 -10.46
N THR A 37 5.88 6.22 -10.27
CA THR A 37 6.32 7.57 -10.67
C THR A 37 6.23 7.75 -12.19
N SER A 38 6.67 6.76 -12.97
CA SER A 38 6.52 6.84 -14.42
C SER A 38 5.06 6.83 -14.88
N MET A 39 4.15 6.13 -14.17
CA MET A 39 2.70 6.18 -14.43
C MET A 39 2.11 7.54 -14.09
N LEU A 40 2.56 8.17 -13.01
CA LEU A 40 2.15 9.51 -12.59
C LEU A 40 2.55 10.60 -13.59
N PHE A 41 3.79 10.58 -14.07
CA PHE A 41 4.33 11.66 -14.89
C PHE A 41 4.22 11.40 -16.40
N ILE A 42 4.22 10.14 -16.83
CA ILE A 42 4.23 9.74 -18.25
C ILE A 42 3.18 8.64 -18.51
N PRO A 43 1.87 8.90 -18.27
CA PRO A 43 0.83 7.88 -18.46
C PRO A 43 0.71 7.37 -19.92
N SER A 44 1.13 8.17 -20.90
CA SER A 44 1.17 7.78 -22.32
C SER A 44 2.12 6.63 -22.61
N LEU A 45 3.25 6.56 -21.90
CA LEU A 45 4.19 5.43 -21.97
C LEU A 45 3.48 4.13 -21.60
N TRP A 46 2.63 4.16 -20.58
CA TRP A 46 1.90 2.99 -20.11
C TRP A 46 0.77 2.59 -21.05
N GLY A 47 0.09 3.55 -21.67
CA GLY A 47 -0.82 3.27 -22.79
C GLY A 47 -0.12 2.52 -23.93
N PHE A 48 1.07 3.00 -24.32
CA PHE A 48 1.89 2.35 -25.34
C PHE A 48 2.36 0.94 -24.93
N LEU A 49 2.93 0.79 -23.73
CA LEU A 49 3.41 -0.50 -23.22
C LEU A 49 2.29 -1.53 -23.14
N TYR A 50 1.12 -1.13 -22.65
CA TYR A 50 -0.06 -1.99 -22.56
C TYR A 50 -0.77 -2.21 -23.91
N LYS A 51 -0.35 -1.49 -24.96
CA LYS A 51 -0.97 -1.50 -26.30
C LYS A 51 -2.46 -1.18 -26.24
N VAL A 52 -2.79 -0.07 -25.57
CA VAL A 52 -4.16 0.44 -25.44
C VAL A 52 -4.24 1.89 -25.86
N GLU A 53 -5.39 2.25 -26.41
CA GLU A 53 -5.73 3.66 -26.62
C GLU A 53 -6.24 4.28 -25.31
N LEU A 54 -5.73 5.47 -25.00
CA LEU A 54 -6.11 6.20 -23.79
C LEU A 54 -7.34 7.07 -24.07
N LEU A 55 -8.52 6.49 -23.88
CA LEU A 55 -9.81 7.16 -24.10
C LEU A 55 -10.35 7.79 -22.81
N GLY A 56 -11.08 8.91 -22.94
CA GLY A 56 -11.67 9.64 -21.82
C GLY A 56 -10.62 9.99 -20.75
N ARG A 57 -10.91 9.66 -19.49
CA ARG A 57 -9.99 9.87 -18.35
C ARG A 57 -8.98 8.75 -18.11
N SER A 58 -8.76 7.83 -19.06
CA SER A 58 -7.82 6.71 -18.89
C SER A 58 -6.43 7.14 -18.41
N ALA A 59 -5.89 8.24 -18.95
CA ALA A 59 -4.60 8.76 -18.52
C ALA A 59 -4.60 9.17 -17.03
N GLY A 60 -5.64 9.87 -16.57
CA GLY A 60 -5.77 10.25 -15.15
C GLY A 60 -5.92 9.05 -14.22
N TYR A 61 -6.61 8.00 -14.65
CA TYR A 61 -6.74 6.77 -13.86
C TYR A 61 -5.46 5.93 -13.85
N ILE A 62 -4.66 5.96 -14.93
CA ILE A 62 -3.29 5.42 -14.90
C ILE A 62 -2.45 6.20 -13.87
N GLN A 63 -2.59 7.53 -13.82
CA GLN A 63 -1.89 8.35 -12.81
C GLN A 63 -2.33 7.99 -11.38
N LEU A 64 -3.62 7.73 -11.14
CA LEU A 64 -4.09 7.20 -9.85
C LEU A 64 -3.45 5.83 -9.52
N GLY A 65 -3.44 4.89 -10.47
CA GLY A 65 -2.73 3.63 -10.30
C GLY A 65 -1.24 3.82 -9.99
N GLY A 66 -0.61 4.81 -10.63
CA GLY A 66 0.76 5.23 -10.36
C GLY A 66 0.97 5.74 -8.93
N LEU A 67 0.05 6.58 -8.43
CA LEU A 67 0.05 7.03 -7.04
C LEU A 67 0.00 5.84 -6.08
N ALA A 68 -0.90 4.88 -6.32
CA ALA A 68 -1.00 3.71 -5.48
C ALA A 68 0.28 2.86 -5.51
N PHE A 69 0.94 2.68 -6.66
CA PHE A 69 2.24 2.01 -6.71
C PHE A 69 3.35 2.74 -5.94
N VAL A 70 3.40 4.08 -6.02
CA VAL A 70 4.35 4.87 -5.21
C VAL A 70 4.10 4.65 -3.72
N VAL A 71 2.82 4.61 -3.30
CA VAL A 71 2.43 4.34 -1.92
C VAL A 71 2.81 2.93 -1.50
N GLU A 72 2.53 1.90 -2.29
CA GLU A 72 2.94 0.51 -2.01
C GLU A 72 4.46 0.43 -1.79
N GLY A 73 5.24 1.02 -2.69
CA GLY A 73 6.70 1.07 -2.57
C GLY A 73 7.15 1.79 -1.29
N TYR A 74 6.57 2.94 -0.99
CA TYR A 74 6.85 3.69 0.24
C TYR A 74 6.50 2.89 1.50
N LEU A 75 5.33 2.25 1.55
CA LEU A 75 4.88 1.46 2.69
C LEU A 75 5.80 0.27 2.94
N LEU A 76 6.25 -0.43 1.88
CA LEU A 76 7.20 -1.52 1.99
C LEU A 76 8.58 -1.07 2.49
N VAL A 77 9.07 0.09 2.02
CA VAL A 77 10.32 0.69 2.52
C VAL A 77 10.20 0.98 4.01
N ILE A 78 9.12 1.63 4.44
CA ILE A 78 8.91 1.97 5.85
C ILE A 78 8.69 0.72 6.70
N ALA A 79 7.92 -0.25 6.22
CA ALA A 79 7.73 -1.54 6.90
C ALA A 79 9.08 -2.24 7.11
N SER A 80 9.93 -2.32 6.08
CA SER A 80 11.25 -2.95 6.17
C SER A 80 12.20 -2.22 7.13
N LYS A 81 12.08 -0.89 7.24
CA LYS A 81 12.90 -0.06 8.13
C LYS A 81 12.38 -0.01 9.56
N SER A 82 11.13 -0.42 9.80
CA SER A 82 10.50 -0.32 11.11
C SER A 82 11.14 -1.28 12.11
N GLU A 83 11.09 -0.91 13.39
CA GLU A 83 11.28 -1.87 14.47
C GLU A 83 9.95 -2.46 14.84
N HIS A 84 9.91 -3.78 14.90
CA HIS A 84 8.72 -4.53 15.30
C HIS A 84 8.96 -5.17 16.65
N LYS A 85 7.91 -5.20 17.46
CA LYS A 85 7.98 -5.81 18.79
C LYS A 85 8.05 -7.34 18.73
N PHE A 86 7.62 -7.92 17.62
CA PHE A 86 7.57 -9.37 17.43
C PHE A 86 8.70 -9.85 16.54
N SER A 87 9.30 -10.96 16.96
CA SER A 87 10.39 -11.62 16.24
C SER A 87 9.89 -12.31 14.97
N GLY A 88 10.80 -12.48 14.01
CA GLY A 88 10.54 -13.15 12.73
C GLY A 88 10.14 -12.19 11.61
N HIS A 89 9.92 -12.76 10.43
CA HIS A 89 9.70 -11.99 9.20
C HIS A 89 8.24 -11.99 8.74
N GLY A 90 7.28 -12.38 9.58
CA GLY A 90 5.85 -12.47 9.22
C GLY A 90 5.29 -11.21 8.55
N HIS A 91 5.73 -10.02 8.98
CA HIS A 91 5.32 -8.73 8.42
C HIS A 91 5.85 -8.47 7.00
N ILE A 92 6.95 -9.12 6.59
CA ILE A 92 7.47 -9.13 5.20
C ILE A 92 6.95 -10.34 4.44
N ASN A 93 6.98 -11.53 5.05
CA ASN A 93 6.60 -12.80 4.44
C ASN A 93 5.13 -12.81 3.98
N ILE A 94 4.24 -12.08 4.67
CA ILE A 94 2.86 -11.92 4.21
C ILE A 94 2.76 -11.27 2.81
N THR A 95 3.70 -10.41 2.43
CA THR A 95 3.71 -9.77 1.12
C THR A 95 3.95 -10.76 -0.02
N VAL A 96 4.65 -11.87 0.27
CA VAL A 96 4.81 -13.00 -0.67
C VAL A 96 3.46 -13.65 -0.93
N LEU A 97 2.67 -13.93 0.11
CA LEU A 97 1.31 -14.49 -0.06
C LEU A 97 0.37 -13.52 -0.78
N THR A 98 0.42 -12.22 -0.43
CA THR A 98 -0.39 -11.21 -1.11
C THR A 98 -0.10 -11.18 -2.60
N ARG A 99 1.18 -11.15 -2.99
CA ARG A 99 1.59 -11.13 -4.41
C ARG A 99 1.27 -12.44 -5.13
N LEU A 100 1.65 -13.59 -4.56
CA LEU A 100 1.48 -14.88 -5.22
C LEU A 100 0.03 -15.34 -5.27
N ILE A 101 -0.80 -14.98 -4.28
CA ILE A 101 -2.18 -15.46 -4.17
C ILE A 101 -3.16 -14.35 -4.53
N LEU A 102 -3.22 -13.26 -3.74
CA LEU A 102 -4.26 -12.25 -3.91
C LEU A 102 -4.17 -11.53 -5.27
N VAL A 103 -2.96 -11.14 -5.67
CA VAL A 103 -2.76 -10.45 -6.96
C VAL A 103 -3.02 -11.41 -8.12
N ASN A 104 -2.40 -12.60 -8.13
CA ASN A 104 -2.62 -13.56 -9.21
C ASN A 104 -4.08 -14.02 -9.33
N MET A 105 -4.82 -14.19 -8.24
CA MET A 105 -6.27 -14.45 -8.31
C MET A 105 -7.01 -13.31 -9.01
N SER A 106 -6.69 -12.06 -8.66
CA SER A 106 -7.30 -10.89 -9.29
C SER A 106 -6.95 -10.79 -10.78
N LEU A 107 -5.69 -11.02 -11.14
CA LEU A 107 -5.22 -11.05 -12.53
C LEU A 107 -5.87 -12.16 -13.34
N THR A 108 -6.04 -13.36 -12.75
CA THR A 108 -6.70 -14.49 -13.39
C THR A 108 -8.16 -14.18 -13.68
N ILE A 109 -8.88 -13.55 -12.73
CA ILE A 109 -10.26 -13.12 -12.97
C ILE A 109 -10.34 -12.11 -14.12
N LEU A 110 -9.42 -11.13 -14.16
CA LEU A 110 -9.36 -10.14 -15.24
C LEU A 110 -9.05 -10.79 -16.61
N TYR A 111 -8.17 -11.79 -16.63
CA TYR A 111 -7.85 -12.57 -17.82
C TYR A 111 -9.06 -13.36 -18.32
N LEU A 112 -9.71 -14.13 -17.45
CA LEU A 112 -10.86 -14.97 -17.78
C LEU A 112 -12.05 -14.15 -18.26
N LYS A 113 -12.25 -12.94 -17.73
CA LYS A 113 -13.30 -12.01 -18.18
C LYS A 113 -12.94 -11.22 -19.43
N GLY A 114 -11.68 -11.26 -19.88
CA GLY A 114 -11.21 -10.43 -21.00
C GLY A 114 -11.27 -8.92 -20.73
N THR A 115 -11.36 -8.51 -19.47
CA THR A 115 -11.57 -7.10 -19.08
C THR A 115 -10.28 -6.31 -18.92
N ALA A 116 -9.11 -6.95 -19.09
CA ALA A 116 -7.81 -6.30 -19.03
C ALA A 116 -6.89 -6.68 -20.20
N PRO A 117 -6.05 -5.75 -20.68
CA PRO A 117 -5.06 -6.06 -21.70
C PRO A 117 -4.07 -7.12 -21.22
N VAL A 118 -3.79 -8.13 -22.05
CA VAL A 118 -2.84 -9.21 -21.70
C VAL A 118 -1.46 -8.67 -21.32
N ARG A 119 -1.00 -7.60 -21.99
CA ARG A 119 0.28 -6.95 -21.66
C ARG A 119 0.30 -6.33 -20.26
N CYS A 120 -0.82 -5.74 -19.84
CA CYS A 120 -0.98 -5.21 -18.49
C CYS A 120 -0.94 -6.34 -17.45
N ILE A 121 -1.69 -7.42 -17.70
CA ILE A 121 -1.71 -8.61 -16.83
C ILE A 121 -0.30 -9.21 -16.72
N ALA A 122 0.36 -9.44 -17.85
CA ALA A 122 1.70 -10.03 -17.88
C ALA A 122 2.74 -9.15 -17.16
N PHE A 123 2.66 -7.83 -17.32
CA PHE A 123 3.55 -6.89 -16.62
C PHE A 123 3.38 -6.99 -15.10
N ILE A 124 2.14 -6.90 -14.59
CA ILE A 124 1.88 -6.95 -13.14
C ILE A 124 2.25 -8.33 -12.58
N ALA A 125 1.88 -9.42 -13.28
CA ALA A 125 2.24 -10.77 -12.87
C ALA A 125 3.77 -10.95 -12.80
N ALA A 126 4.50 -10.49 -13.83
CA ALA A 126 5.96 -10.58 -13.85
C ALA A 126 6.59 -9.76 -12.71
N LEU A 127 6.11 -8.53 -12.48
CA LEU A 127 6.60 -7.66 -11.40
C LEU A 127 6.39 -8.31 -10.03
N ASP A 128 5.15 -8.66 -9.69
CA ASP A 128 4.80 -9.15 -8.36
C ASP A 128 5.34 -10.55 -8.09
N ASN A 129 5.31 -11.45 -9.08
CA ASN A 129 5.87 -12.79 -8.91
C ASN A 129 7.39 -12.75 -8.75
N SER A 130 8.10 -11.93 -9.53
CA SER A 130 9.56 -11.80 -9.41
C SER A 130 9.95 -11.25 -8.04
N LEU A 131 9.23 -10.24 -7.55
CA LEU A 131 9.48 -9.66 -6.24
C LEU A 131 9.13 -10.63 -5.11
N ALA A 132 8.02 -11.36 -5.20
CA ALA A 132 7.63 -12.35 -4.21
C ALA A 132 8.61 -13.52 -4.13
N VAL A 133 9.00 -14.07 -5.29
CA VAL A 133 10.01 -15.14 -5.37
C VAL A 133 11.36 -14.63 -4.85
N GLY A 134 11.77 -13.41 -5.20
CA GLY A 134 13.00 -12.81 -4.69
C GLY A 134 13.01 -12.69 -3.17
N VAL A 135 11.94 -12.15 -2.57
CA VAL A 135 11.82 -12.06 -1.10
C VAL A 135 11.87 -13.43 -0.45
N PHE A 136 11.13 -14.40 -0.99
CA PHE A 136 11.10 -15.77 -0.46
C PHE A 136 12.46 -16.47 -0.55
N LEU A 137 13.16 -16.34 -1.68
CA LEU A 137 14.49 -16.92 -1.89
C LEU A 137 15.55 -16.29 -0.97
N VAL A 138 15.50 -14.96 -0.77
CA VAL A 138 16.39 -14.31 0.19
C VAL A 138 16.07 -14.80 1.59
N TRP A 139 14.80 -14.81 2.00
CA TRP A 139 14.39 -15.28 3.33
C TRP A 139 14.87 -16.71 3.60
N ILE A 140 14.55 -17.67 2.74
CA ILE A 140 14.93 -19.08 2.95
C ILE A 140 16.45 -19.30 2.95
N SER A 141 17.21 -18.47 2.24
CA SER A 141 18.68 -18.54 2.21
C SER A 141 19.37 -17.92 3.44
N THR A 142 18.62 -17.16 4.25
CA THR A 142 19.19 -16.36 5.35
C THR A 142 18.61 -16.68 6.71
N GLU A 143 17.41 -17.25 6.76
CA GLU A 143 16.75 -17.61 8.00
C GLU A 143 17.22 -18.98 8.49
N GLU A 144 17.65 -19.06 9.75
CA GLU A 144 18.09 -20.32 10.35
C GLU A 144 16.90 -21.25 10.57
N GLY A 145 16.99 -22.49 10.07
CA GLY A 145 15.88 -23.45 10.16
C GLY A 145 14.69 -23.11 9.26
N ALA A 146 14.91 -22.34 8.19
CA ALA A 146 13.88 -21.99 7.23
C ALA A 146 13.15 -23.22 6.67
N THR A 147 11.85 -23.28 6.91
CA THR A 147 10.94 -24.30 6.36
C THR A 147 9.65 -23.62 5.92
N LEU A 148 8.89 -24.28 5.03
CA LEU A 148 7.53 -23.81 4.70
C LEU A 148 6.63 -23.75 5.94
N GLY A 149 6.80 -24.67 6.88
CA GLY A 149 6.09 -24.66 8.16
C GLY A 149 6.39 -23.39 8.97
N LEU A 150 7.67 -23.02 9.08
CA LEU A 150 8.07 -21.77 9.73
C LEU A 150 7.52 -20.54 9.02
N PHE A 151 7.60 -20.52 7.68
CA PHE A 151 7.08 -19.43 6.86
C PHE A 151 5.60 -19.14 7.15
N PHE A 152 4.75 -20.17 7.10
CA PHE A 152 3.32 -20.00 7.40
C PHE A 152 3.08 -19.69 8.86
N LYS A 153 3.82 -20.33 9.77
CA LYS A 153 3.73 -20.06 11.21
C LYS A 153 3.97 -18.59 11.52
N GLU A 154 5.04 -17.98 11.02
CA GLU A 154 5.33 -16.56 11.26
C GLU A 154 4.22 -15.62 10.78
N ILE A 155 3.60 -15.93 9.63
CA ILE A 155 2.51 -15.13 9.08
C ILE A 155 1.24 -15.28 9.93
N PHE A 156 0.84 -16.51 10.25
CA PHE A 156 -0.41 -16.75 10.97
C PHE A 156 -0.31 -16.41 12.46
N ASP A 157 0.85 -16.62 13.09
CA ASP A 157 1.12 -16.18 14.47
C ASP A 157 0.99 -14.66 14.58
N LEU A 158 1.39 -13.92 13.53
CA LEU A 158 1.21 -12.46 13.47
C LEU A 158 -0.26 -12.07 13.25
N LEU A 159 -0.95 -12.71 12.31
CA LEU A 159 -2.31 -12.32 11.91
C LEU A 159 -3.38 -12.68 12.94
N LEU A 160 -3.28 -13.87 13.56
CA LEU A 160 -4.29 -14.41 14.47
C LEU A 160 -4.14 -13.91 15.91
N ARG A 161 -3.14 -13.07 16.16
CA ARG A 161 -2.89 -12.51 17.47
C ARG A 161 -4.01 -11.54 17.87
N PHE A 162 -4.38 -11.58 19.15
CA PHE A 162 -5.16 -10.50 19.75
C PHE A 162 -4.37 -9.18 19.67
N PRO A 163 -5.01 -8.10 19.23
CA PRO A 163 -4.35 -6.81 19.05
C PRO A 163 -3.99 -6.23 20.42
N VAL A 164 -2.71 -6.22 20.74
CA VAL A 164 -2.16 -5.66 21.97
C VAL A 164 -1.01 -4.74 21.62
N GLY A 165 -1.16 -3.46 21.90
CA GLY A 165 -0.15 -2.47 21.58
C GLY A 165 -0.64 -1.03 21.78
N PRO A 166 0.17 -0.05 21.38
CA PRO A 166 -0.20 1.36 21.37
C PRO A 166 -1.47 1.59 20.54
N CYS A 167 -2.27 2.58 20.94
CA CYS A 167 -3.49 3.01 20.26
C CYS A 167 -3.25 3.24 18.77
N SER A 168 -2.11 3.82 18.37
CA SER A 168 -1.81 4.04 16.95
C SER A 168 -1.66 2.74 16.14
N SER A 169 -1.12 1.68 16.73
CA SER A 169 -0.94 0.40 16.03
C SER A 169 -2.26 -0.35 15.89
N ILE A 170 -3.11 -0.27 16.92
CA ILE A 170 -4.48 -0.78 16.87
C ILE A 170 -5.29 0.00 15.83
N ALA A 171 -5.15 1.33 15.78
CA ALA A 171 -5.82 2.16 14.79
C ALA A 171 -5.42 1.77 13.36
N VAL A 172 -4.12 1.64 13.07
CA VAL A 172 -3.64 1.19 11.76
C VAL A 172 -4.17 -0.19 11.40
N LEU A 173 -4.16 -1.15 12.34
CA LEU A 173 -4.74 -2.47 12.14
C LEU A 173 -6.23 -2.40 11.77
N LEU A 174 -7.04 -1.67 12.55
CA LEU A 174 -8.47 -1.51 12.30
C LEU A 174 -8.74 -0.86 10.94
N LEU A 175 -7.96 0.16 10.58
CA LEU A 175 -8.04 0.77 9.26
C LEU A 175 -7.69 -0.22 8.16
N GLY A 176 -6.70 -1.09 8.36
CA GLY A 176 -6.41 -2.19 7.43
C GLY A 176 -7.58 -3.15 7.27
N ILE A 177 -8.21 -3.56 8.38
CA ILE A 177 -9.38 -4.45 8.37
C ILE A 177 -10.57 -3.83 7.64
N VAL A 178 -10.78 -2.51 7.74
CA VAL A 178 -11.86 -1.80 7.03
C VAL A 178 -11.48 -1.51 5.57
N GLN A 179 -10.25 -1.08 5.32
CA GLN A 179 -9.78 -0.69 3.99
C GLN A 179 -9.66 -1.89 3.05
N PHE A 180 -9.34 -3.09 3.55
CA PHE A 180 -9.25 -4.30 2.74
C PHE A 180 -10.58 -4.65 2.03
N PRO A 181 -11.69 -4.89 2.74
CA PRO A 181 -12.98 -5.15 2.10
C PRO A 181 -13.51 -3.93 1.34
N ALA A 182 -13.26 -2.70 1.81
CA ALA A 182 -13.63 -1.50 1.08
C ALA A 182 -12.93 -1.42 -0.29
N GLY A 183 -11.63 -1.68 -0.37
CA GLY A 183 -10.89 -1.74 -1.63
C GLY A 183 -11.41 -2.82 -2.57
N LEU A 184 -11.71 -4.01 -2.03
CA LEU A 184 -12.32 -5.10 -2.81
C LEU A 184 -13.74 -4.78 -3.29
N TYR A 185 -14.50 -4.00 -2.53
CA TYR A 185 -15.84 -3.55 -2.89
C TYR A 185 -15.80 -2.44 -3.96
N LEU A 186 -14.91 -1.46 -3.78
CA LEU A 186 -14.80 -0.27 -4.63
C LEU A 186 -14.06 -0.52 -5.95
N LYS A 187 -13.31 -1.64 -6.07
CA LYS A 187 -12.72 -2.02 -7.36
C LYS A 187 -13.78 -2.26 -8.44
N ASP A 188 -15.02 -2.56 -8.07
CA ASP A 188 -16.16 -2.50 -8.98
C ASP A 188 -16.63 -1.05 -9.10
N VAL A 189 -15.90 -0.30 -9.94
CA VAL A 189 -16.02 1.16 -10.08
C VAL A 189 -17.39 1.63 -10.58
N THR A 190 -18.19 0.72 -11.15
CA THR A 190 -19.57 1.01 -11.57
C THR A 190 -20.46 1.40 -10.40
N ARG A 191 -20.13 0.95 -9.18
CA ARG A 191 -20.85 1.31 -7.95
C ARG A 191 -20.65 2.78 -7.56
N LEU A 192 -19.53 3.36 -7.98
CA LEU A 192 -19.18 4.75 -7.71
C LEU A 192 -19.65 5.70 -8.81
N SER A 193 -19.96 5.20 -10.00
CA SER A 193 -20.22 6.06 -11.17
C SER A 193 -21.34 7.05 -10.95
N HIS A 194 -22.46 6.59 -10.37
CA HIS A 194 -23.60 7.47 -10.08
C HIS A 194 -23.35 8.34 -8.85
N ALA A 195 -22.81 7.78 -7.76
CA ALA A 195 -22.62 8.51 -6.51
C ALA A 195 -21.58 9.64 -6.63
N LEU A 196 -20.59 9.46 -7.49
CA LEU A 196 -19.52 10.43 -7.73
C LEU A 196 -19.65 11.11 -9.09
N SER A 197 -20.76 10.97 -9.81
CA SER A 197 -20.93 11.56 -11.15
C SER A 197 -19.71 11.34 -12.06
N LEU A 198 -19.20 10.11 -12.12
CA LEU A 198 -18.03 9.78 -12.94
C LEU A 198 -18.40 9.84 -14.42
N ASP A 199 -17.44 10.23 -15.26
CA ASP A 199 -17.63 10.21 -16.69
C ASP A 199 -17.86 8.76 -17.17
N PRO A 200 -18.61 8.54 -18.26
CA PRO A 200 -18.79 7.21 -18.81
C PRO A 200 -17.44 6.54 -19.06
N PHE A 201 -17.29 5.29 -18.60
CA PHE A 201 -16.05 4.56 -18.80
C PHE A 201 -15.90 4.19 -20.28
N LEU A 202 -14.85 4.72 -20.92
CA LEU A 202 -14.48 4.47 -22.31
C LEU A 202 -13.23 3.58 -22.37
N GLY A 203 -13.25 2.58 -23.25
CA GLY A 203 -12.15 1.63 -23.39
C GLY A 203 -11.80 0.96 -22.05
N TYR A 204 -10.55 1.09 -21.61
CA TYR A 204 -10.05 0.51 -20.36
C TYR A 204 -10.04 1.48 -19.17
N SER A 205 -10.71 2.64 -19.24
CA SER A 205 -10.65 3.63 -18.16
C SER A 205 -11.17 3.06 -16.82
N GLY A 206 -12.28 2.34 -16.83
CA GLY A 206 -12.83 1.70 -15.63
C GLY A 206 -11.87 0.66 -15.00
N LEU A 207 -11.11 -0.07 -15.83
CA LEU A 207 -10.07 -0.99 -15.35
C LEU A 207 -8.96 -0.23 -14.62
N PHE A 208 -8.47 0.88 -15.18
CA PHE A 208 -7.39 1.64 -14.56
C PHE A 208 -7.81 2.26 -13.23
N LEU A 209 -9.06 2.70 -13.10
CA LEU A 209 -9.58 3.15 -11.80
C LEU A 209 -9.76 1.97 -10.82
N SER A 210 -10.24 0.82 -11.31
CA SER A 210 -10.34 -0.41 -10.51
C SER A 210 -8.98 -0.87 -9.95
N PHE A 211 -7.92 -0.65 -10.72
CA PHE A 211 -6.56 -0.96 -10.34
C PHE A 211 -6.10 -0.16 -9.10
N TYR A 212 -6.43 1.14 -9.02
CA TYR A 212 -6.17 1.97 -7.84
C TYR A 212 -6.81 1.37 -6.56
N PHE A 213 -8.08 0.99 -6.62
CA PHE A 213 -8.78 0.37 -5.48
C PHE A 213 -8.24 -1.02 -5.14
N SER A 214 -7.80 -1.78 -6.15
CA SER A 214 -7.18 -3.09 -5.94
C SER A 214 -5.85 -2.98 -5.20
N LEU A 215 -5.01 -2.00 -5.56
CA LEU A 215 -3.79 -1.70 -4.81
C LEU A 215 -4.08 -1.22 -3.39
N ASN A 216 -5.12 -0.42 -3.18
CA ASN A 216 -5.53 -0.03 -1.82
C ASN A 216 -5.94 -1.22 -0.94
N ALA A 217 -6.43 -2.31 -1.52
CA ALA A 217 -6.62 -3.56 -0.80
C ALA A 217 -5.29 -4.24 -0.44
N ALA A 218 -4.28 -4.19 -1.32
CA ALA A 218 -2.92 -4.66 -0.98
C ALA A 218 -2.28 -3.81 0.13
N HIS A 219 -2.39 -2.48 0.07
CA HIS A 219 -1.93 -1.57 1.13
C HIS A 219 -2.53 -1.93 2.49
N ALA A 220 -3.80 -2.34 2.50
CA ALA A 220 -4.49 -2.71 3.72
C ALA A 220 -3.89 -3.95 4.40
N VAL A 221 -3.32 -4.90 3.64
CA VAL A 221 -2.58 -6.04 4.20
C VAL A 221 -1.30 -5.58 4.90
N LEU A 222 -0.62 -4.57 4.36
CA LEU A 222 0.53 -3.96 5.04
C LEU A 222 0.12 -3.28 6.34
N TYR A 223 -1.07 -2.68 6.41
CA TYR A 223 -1.58 -2.10 7.67
C TYR A 223 -1.93 -3.16 8.69
N ILE A 224 -2.61 -4.22 8.27
CA ILE A 224 -2.96 -5.33 9.17
C ILE A 224 -1.68 -5.90 9.76
N SER A 225 -0.71 -6.26 8.92
CA SER A 225 0.54 -6.87 9.37
C SER A 225 1.41 -5.94 10.22
N ASN A 226 1.62 -4.67 9.83
CA ASN A 226 2.45 -3.75 10.59
C ASN A 226 1.77 -3.20 11.84
N GLY A 227 0.44 -3.08 11.84
CA GLY A 227 -0.36 -2.79 13.03
C GLY A 227 -0.26 -3.93 14.05
N GLN A 228 -0.39 -5.19 13.59
CA GLN A 228 -0.15 -6.37 14.45
C GLN A 228 1.31 -6.47 14.90
N ALA A 229 2.26 -6.05 14.09
CA ALA A 229 3.69 -6.06 14.42
C ALA A 229 4.11 -4.93 15.37
N VAL A 230 3.19 -4.01 15.70
CA VAL A 230 3.38 -2.88 16.61
C VAL A 230 4.52 -1.97 16.16
N SER A 231 4.38 -1.39 14.96
CA SER A 231 5.36 -0.44 14.42
C SER A 231 4.87 1.02 14.48
N THR A 232 5.35 1.78 15.45
CA THR A 232 5.07 3.22 15.56
C THR A 232 5.67 4.03 14.40
N THR A 233 6.82 3.60 13.87
CA THR A 233 7.43 4.19 12.67
C THR A 233 6.54 4.02 11.46
N PHE A 234 5.96 2.83 11.26
CA PHE A 234 5.02 2.58 10.19
C PHE A 234 3.76 3.42 10.34
N ASN A 235 3.23 3.54 11.56
CA ASN A 235 2.05 4.38 11.83
C ASN A 235 2.29 5.86 11.50
N LYS A 236 3.45 6.40 11.87
CA LYS A 236 3.89 7.75 11.47
C LYS A 236 4.02 7.85 9.94
N GLY A 237 4.65 6.87 9.32
CA GLY A 237 4.79 6.78 7.87
C GLY A 237 3.44 6.79 7.15
N CYS A 238 2.43 6.12 7.72
CA CYS A 238 1.05 6.16 7.22
C CYS A 238 0.48 7.57 7.24
N VAL A 239 0.60 8.32 8.34
CA VAL A 239 0.13 9.72 8.36
C VAL A 239 0.87 10.57 7.32
N PHE A 240 2.20 10.40 7.23
CA PHE A 240 3.02 11.17 6.31
C PHE A 240 2.57 11.04 4.87
N TYR A 241 2.50 9.83 4.32
CA TYR A 241 2.24 9.69 2.89
C TYR A 241 0.80 10.12 2.57
N ARG A 242 -0.16 9.89 3.47
CA ARG A 242 -1.55 10.32 3.25
C ARG A 242 -1.65 11.83 3.06
N VAL A 243 -0.99 12.58 3.94
CA VAL A 243 -1.02 14.06 3.92
C VAL A 243 -0.08 14.63 2.87
N ALA A 244 1.20 14.22 2.87
CA ALA A 244 2.23 14.85 2.06
C ALA A 244 2.28 14.32 0.61
N ILE A 245 1.75 13.12 0.34
CA ILE A 245 1.79 12.50 -0.98
C ILE A 245 0.37 12.40 -1.55
N ASN A 246 -0.53 11.64 -0.93
CA ASN A 246 -1.84 11.35 -1.51
C ASN A 246 -2.69 12.60 -1.67
N ILE A 247 -2.94 13.35 -0.58
CA ILE A 247 -3.80 14.53 -0.64
C ILE A 247 -3.26 15.55 -1.65
N LEU A 248 -1.95 15.77 -1.67
CA LEU A 248 -1.32 16.70 -2.62
C LEU A 248 -1.50 16.23 -4.08
N VAL A 249 -1.19 14.97 -4.38
CA VAL A 249 -1.30 14.44 -5.74
C VAL A 249 -2.76 14.38 -6.20
N LEU A 250 -3.68 13.93 -5.34
CA LEU A 250 -5.10 13.90 -5.63
C LEU A 250 -5.63 15.29 -5.94
N PHE A 251 -5.26 16.29 -5.13
CA PHE A 251 -5.63 17.69 -5.39
C PHE A 251 -5.12 18.16 -6.76
N VAL A 252 -3.85 17.89 -7.08
CA VAL A 252 -3.28 18.27 -8.39
C VAL A 252 -4.00 17.57 -9.54
N LEU A 253 -4.31 16.27 -9.42
CA LEU A 253 -5.03 15.53 -10.45
C LEU A 253 -6.46 16.06 -10.65
N GLY A 254 -7.17 16.38 -9.57
CA GLY A 254 -8.50 16.99 -9.63
C GLY A 254 -8.47 18.41 -10.22
N ALA A 255 -7.56 19.27 -9.74
CA ALA A 255 -7.42 20.65 -10.18
C ALA A 255 -6.97 20.76 -11.65
N ALA A 256 -6.12 19.85 -12.11
CA ALA A 256 -5.71 19.74 -13.51
C ALA A 256 -6.75 19.01 -14.39
N ASN A 257 -7.95 18.71 -13.85
CA ASN A 257 -9.02 17.99 -14.51
C ASN A 257 -8.58 16.65 -15.12
N ARG A 258 -7.60 15.98 -14.51
CA ARG A 258 -7.13 14.64 -14.92
C ARG A 258 -8.09 13.55 -14.45
N ILE A 259 -8.71 13.75 -13.30
CA ILE A 259 -9.77 12.90 -12.71
C ILE A 259 -10.95 13.78 -12.31
N GLU A 260 -12.13 13.20 -12.15
CA GLU A 260 -13.32 13.94 -11.76
C GLU A 260 -13.12 14.64 -10.42
N ILE A 261 -13.61 15.88 -10.31
CA ILE A 261 -13.48 16.69 -9.08
C ILE A 261 -14.15 15.98 -7.91
N SER A 262 -15.33 15.40 -8.13
CA SER A 262 -16.06 14.58 -7.16
C SER A 262 -15.25 13.37 -6.67
N LEU A 263 -14.59 12.65 -7.58
CA LEU A 263 -13.69 11.54 -7.23
C LEU A 263 -12.48 12.05 -6.42
N SER A 264 -11.86 13.13 -6.85
CA SER A 264 -10.73 13.75 -6.14
C SER A 264 -11.14 14.16 -4.71
N VAL A 265 -12.26 14.84 -4.55
CA VAL A 265 -12.78 15.29 -3.24
C VAL A 265 -13.10 14.10 -2.36
N PHE A 266 -13.75 13.06 -2.90
CA PHE A 266 -14.04 11.83 -2.16
C PHE A 266 -12.75 11.18 -1.64
N LEU A 267 -11.76 10.98 -2.51
CA LEU A 267 -10.49 10.35 -2.14
C LEU A 267 -9.72 11.19 -1.11
N ILE A 268 -9.64 12.52 -1.31
CA ILE A 268 -9.01 13.44 -0.33
C ILE A 268 -9.71 13.35 1.02
N SER A 269 -11.05 13.32 1.04
CA SER A 269 -11.83 13.22 2.28
C SER A 269 -11.53 11.92 3.02
N VAL A 270 -11.47 10.80 2.31
CA VAL A 270 -11.09 9.50 2.88
C VAL A 270 -9.67 9.57 3.45
N GLU A 271 -8.70 10.09 2.70
CA GLU A 271 -7.31 10.23 3.15
C GLU A 271 -7.18 11.10 4.40
N MET A 272 -7.91 12.21 4.46
CA MET A 272 -7.97 13.11 5.61
C MET A 272 -8.53 12.42 6.85
N ILE A 273 -9.65 11.70 6.73
CA ILE A 273 -10.28 10.98 7.84
C ILE A 273 -9.33 9.91 8.39
N LEU A 274 -8.73 9.11 7.50
CA LEU A 274 -7.80 8.05 7.88
C LEU A 274 -6.53 8.62 8.55
N ALA A 275 -5.95 9.70 8.00
CA ALA A 275 -4.80 10.37 8.58
C ALA A 275 -5.11 10.96 9.96
N ALA A 276 -6.27 11.62 10.11
CA ALA A 276 -6.71 12.19 11.38
C ALA A 276 -6.91 11.10 12.44
N PHE A 277 -7.53 9.97 12.09
CA PHE A 277 -7.73 8.86 13.01
C PHE A 277 -6.41 8.29 13.56
N ILE A 278 -5.41 8.06 12.68
CA ILE A 278 -4.08 7.59 13.10
C ILE A 278 -3.37 8.67 13.93
N LEU A 279 -3.46 9.95 13.53
CA LEU A 279 -2.79 11.05 14.22
C LEU A 279 -3.31 11.25 15.64
N VAL A 280 -4.63 11.20 15.84
CA VAL A 280 -5.24 11.24 17.19
C VAL A 280 -4.75 10.07 18.03
N SER A 281 -4.71 8.87 17.45
CA SER A 281 -4.24 7.66 18.14
C SER A 281 -2.75 7.73 18.50
N LEU A 282 -1.92 8.35 17.66
CA LEU A 282 -0.50 8.63 17.96
C LEU A 282 -0.33 9.63 19.11
N SER A 283 -1.23 10.61 19.22
CA SER A 283 -1.21 11.56 20.35
C SER A 283 -1.53 10.86 21.66
N CYS A 284 -2.52 9.97 21.68
CA CYS A 284 -2.85 9.16 22.86
C CYS A 284 -1.68 8.28 23.33
N ASP A 285 -0.88 7.76 22.40
CA ASP A 285 0.31 6.97 22.75
C ASP A 285 1.37 7.79 23.50
N LYS A 286 1.50 9.07 23.14
CA LYS A 286 2.46 9.98 23.78
C LYS A 286 2.03 10.32 25.20
N ASP A 287 0.76 10.65 25.40
CA ASP A 287 0.22 11.00 26.72
C ASP A 287 0.35 9.84 27.72
N ASN A 288 0.12 8.61 27.26
CA ASN A 288 0.30 7.40 28.08
C ASN A 288 1.77 7.14 28.45
N TYR A 289 2.72 7.49 27.56
CA TYR A 289 4.14 7.34 27.84
C TYR A 289 4.63 8.37 28.86
N ASP A 290 4.16 9.62 28.77
CA ASP A 290 4.55 10.69 29.68
C ASP A 290 3.96 10.45 31.10
N GLN A 291 2.71 9.98 31.21
CA GLN A 291 2.12 9.58 32.50
C GLN A 291 2.80 8.36 33.14
N GLY A 292 3.40 7.48 32.35
CA GLY A 292 4.15 6.32 32.82
C GLY A 292 5.51 6.65 33.41
N LYS A 293 6.05 7.85 33.16
CA LYS A 293 7.31 8.34 33.73
C LYS A 293 7.15 9.15 35.02
N GLU A 294 5.93 9.58 35.34
CA GLU A 294 5.61 10.32 36.57
C GLU A 294 5.24 9.40 37.75
N LYS A 295 5.32 8.08 37.58
CA LYS A 295 5.13 7.06 38.64
C LYS A 295 6.44 6.32 38.90
#